data_AF-A0A0G1LJK1-F1
#
_entry.id   AF-A0A0G1LJK1-F1
#
_cell.length_a   1.000
_cell.length_b   1.000
_cell.length_c   1.000
_cell.angle_alpha   90.00
_cell.angle_beta   90.00
_cell.angle_gamma   90.00
#
_symmetry.space_group_name_H-M   'P 1'
#
loop_
_entity.id
_entity.type
_entity.pdbx_description
1 polymer ?
#
loop_
_entity_poly.entity_id
_entity_poly.type
_entity_poly.pdbx_seq_one_letter_code
_entity_poly.pdbx_strand_id
1 'polypeptide(L)'
;MLYFAYRIPYNFWRRRALLIVLGGIFLMFLVFVPSLGMYHGGARRWISIGSFSFQPAEFLKFAYVVYLAAWLESKSKAVGSFKFGLLPFLIMSAFIASFLILQPDIGTLGVLLASIMAMFFLSGGSFKQLALLSFIGLVIIGILVFLEPYRMQRLTVFLNPSHDPQGIGYQINQALIAAGSGGFWGRGFGLSRQKFSYLPEPIGDSIFAVAAEELGFVGSAVLLGVFFLFFLRGIWVTWRAPDFFGKLLGSGILFLIMFQILINVSAILALLPLTGIPLPFVSYGGSALAVNMAEVGVILNISKTRI
;
A
#
# COMPACT_ATOMS: atom_id res chain seq x y z
N MET A 1 17.07 4.87 6.02
CA MET A 1 16.53 4.99 4.65
C MET A 1 16.10 6.41 4.28
N LEU A 2 15.28 7.08 5.09
CA LEU A 2 14.81 8.46 4.83
C LEU A 2 15.94 9.44 4.47
N TYR A 3 16.97 9.53 5.31
CA TYR A 3 18.09 10.45 5.08
C TYR A 3 18.82 10.18 3.75
N PHE A 4 19.02 8.90 3.39
CA PHE A 4 19.67 8.54 2.13
C PHE A 4 18.82 8.94 0.93
N ALA A 5 17.53 8.61 0.93
CA ALA A 5 16.61 8.99 -0.15
C ALA A 5 16.45 10.52 -0.26
N TYR A 6 16.47 11.24 0.86
CA TYR A 6 16.45 12.70 0.90
C TYR A 6 17.70 13.34 0.26
N ARG A 7 18.86 12.70 0.36
CA ARG A 7 20.13 13.21 -0.21
C ARG A 7 20.26 12.93 -1.70
N ILE A 8 19.59 11.90 -2.22
CA ILE A 8 19.63 11.54 -3.64
C ILE A 8 18.72 12.49 -4.44
N PRO A 9 19.26 13.26 -5.41
CA PRO A 9 18.46 14.15 -6.24
C PRO A 9 17.36 13.37 -6.96
N TYR A 10 16.12 13.86 -6.95
CA TYR A 10 15.01 13.07 -7.48
C TYR A 10 15.14 12.75 -8.98
N ASN A 11 15.92 13.55 -9.71
CA ASN A 11 16.32 13.30 -11.10
C ASN A 11 17.11 11.98 -11.29
N PHE A 12 17.78 11.47 -10.26
CA PHE A 12 18.41 10.16 -10.28
C PHE A 12 17.38 9.06 -10.51
N TRP A 13 16.24 9.12 -9.80
CA TRP A 13 15.15 8.15 -9.95
C TRP A 13 14.60 8.15 -11.37
N ARG A 14 14.45 9.33 -11.99
CA ARG A 14 14.04 9.47 -13.40
C ARG A 14 14.99 8.74 -14.36
N ARG A 15 16.31 9.02 -14.25
CA ARG A 15 17.31 8.44 -15.16
C ARG A 15 17.49 6.93 -15.00
N ARG A 16 17.18 6.39 -13.81
CA ARG A 16 17.33 4.97 -13.47
C ARG A 16 16.00 4.22 -13.39
N ALA A 17 14.89 4.87 -13.77
CA ALA A 17 13.54 4.36 -13.64
C ALA A 17 13.37 2.91 -14.14
N LEU A 18 13.85 2.63 -15.35
CA LEU A 18 13.79 1.28 -15.93
C LEU A 18 14.62 0.26 -15.12
N LEU A 19 15.83 0.63 -14.70
CA LEU A 19 16.70 -0.26 -13.91
C LEU A 19 16.10 -0.54 -12.52
N ILE A 20 15.46 0.46 -11.92
CA ILE A 20 14.82 0.34 -10.60
C ILE A 20 13.64 -0.65 -10.67
N VAL A 21 12.76 -0.53 -11.67
CA VAL A 21 11.64 -1.48 -11.82
C VAL A 21 12.10 -2.88 -12.19
N LEU A 22 13.13 -3.02 -13.03
CA LEU A 22 13.74 -4.32 -13.34
C LEU A 22 14.36 -4.96 -12.10
N GLY A 23 15.02 -4.16 -11.25
CA GLY A 23 15.50 -4.62 -9.94
C GLY A 23 14.37 -5.10 -9.04
N GLY A 24 13.24 -4.37 -9.00
CA GLY A 24 12.05 -4.79 -8.25
C GLY A 24 11.47 -6.11 -8.75
N ILE A 25 11.34 -6.27 -10.08
CA ILE A 25 10.90 -7.52 -10.71
C ILE A 25 11.86 -8.67 -10.38
N PHE A 26 13.16 -8.43 -10.46
CA PHE A 26 14.17 -9.42 -10.10
C PHE A 26 14.03 -9.89 -8.65
N LEU A 27 13.82 -8.96 -7.70
CA LEU A 27 13.57 -9.30 -6.30
C LEU A 27 12.26 -10.10 -6.13
N MET A 28 11.22 -9.82 -6.91
CA MET A 28 9.99 -10.63 -6.90
C MET A 28 10.22 -12.07 -7.34
N PHE A 29 11.11 -12.30 -8.31
CA PHE A 29 11.49 -13.65 -8.72
C PHE A 29 12.29 -14.39 -7.65
N LEU A 30 13.17 -13.69 -6.91
CA LEU A 30 13.95 -14.30 -5.84
C LEU A 30 13.09 -14.92 -4.72
N VAL A 31 11.85 -14.46 -4.54
CA VAL A 31 10.90 -15.06 -3.59
C VAL A 31 10.59 -16.53 -3.93
N PHE A 32 10.65 -16.91 -5.20
CA PHE A 32 10.39 -18.28 -5.63
C PHE A 32 11.60 -19.22 -5.50
N VAL A 33 12.79 -18.68 -5.21
CA VAL A 33 14.00 -19.47 -4.97
C VAL A 33 13.87 -20.18 -3.61
N PRO A 34 13.84 -21.52 -3.54
CA PRO A 34 13.52 -22.25 -2.31
C PRO A 34 14.44 -21.96 -1.11
N SER A 35 15.70 -21.60 -1.37
CA SER A 35 16.68 -21.28 -0.32
C SER A 35 16.54 -19.87 0.26
N LEU A 36 15.81 -18.98 -0.42
CA LEU A 36 15.68 -17.56 -0.04
C LEU A 36 14.24 -17.21 0.37
N GLY A 37 13.25 -17.82 -0.28
CA GLY A 37 11.84 -17.57 -0.05
C GLY A 37 11.34 -18.16 1.27
N MET A 38 10.74 -17.31 2.11
CA MET A 38 10.09 -17.71 3.36
C MET A 38 8.57 -17.80 3.16
N TYR A 39 7.97 -18.90 3.63
CA TYR A 39 6.52 -19.07 3.69
C TYR A 39 5.98 -18.49 5.00
N HIS A 40 5.08 -17.51 4.90
CA HIS A 40 4.44 -16.88 6.06
C HIS A 40 3.05 -16.37 5.67
N GLY A 41 2.06 -16.48 6.58
CA GLY A 41 0.70 -15.98 6.33
C GLY A 41 0.00 -16.60 5.10
N GLY A 42 0.33 -17.86 4.77
CA GLY A 42 -0.28 -18.61 3.66
C GLY A 42 0.36 -18.41 2.29
N ALA A 43 1.47 -17.66 2.17
CA ALA A 43 2.15 -17.45 0.89
C ALA A 43 3.67 -17.27 1.03
N ARG A 44 4.41 -17.55 -0.05
CA ARG A 44 5.83 -17.14 -0.18
C ARG A 44 5.87 -15.71 -0.69
N ARG A 45 6.14 -14.77 0.22
CA ARG A 45 6.20 -13.32 -0.08
C ARG A 45 7.46 -12.64 0.40
N TRP A 46 8.23 -13.33 1.23
CA TRP A 46 9.36 -12.77 1.97
C TRP A 46 10.65 -13.43 1.52
N ILE A 47 11.71 -12.64 1.46
CA ILE A 47 13.09 -13.11 1.32
C ILE A 47 13.72 -13.03 2.71
N SER A 48 14.33 -14.13 3.17
CA SER A 48 15.06 -14.19 4.43
C SER A 48 16.53 -14.48 4.19
N ILE A 49 17.40 -13.63 4.70
CA ILE A 49 18.86 -13.82 4.66
C ILE A 49 19.38 -13.65 6.09
N GLY A 50 19.68 -14.77 6.74
CA GLY A 50 20.02 -14.79 8.16
C GLY A 50 18.90 -14.20 9.01
N SER A 51 19.22 -13.18 9.81
CA SER A 51 18.26 -12.47 10.68
C SER A 51 17.46 -11.38 9.98
N PHE A 52 17.74 -11.08 8.71
CA PHE A 52 17.05 -10.04 7.96
C PHE A 52 15.95 -10.64 7.09
N SER A 53 14.74 -10.09 7.22
CA SER A 53 13.61 -10.38 6.32
C SER A 53 13.24 -9.14 5.51
N PHE A 54 12.91 -9.35 4.25
CA PHE A 54 12.53 -8.29 3.32
C PHE A 54 11.37 -8.76 2.45
N GLN A 55 10.39 -7.89 2.24
CA GLN A 55 9.26 -8.16 1.37
C GLN A 55 9.46 -7.41 0.05
N PRO A 56 9.78 -8.10 -1.06
CA PRO A 56 10.04 -7.45 -2.35
C PRO A 56 8.88 -6.62 -2.89
N ALA A 57 7.65 -7.01 -2.56
CA ALA A 57 6.44 -6.30 -2.97
C ALA A 57 6.41 -4.84 -2.49
N GLU A 58 6.97 -4.53 -1.32
CA GLU A 58 7.09 -3.16 -0.81
C GLU A 58 7.95 -2.30 -1.75
N PHE A 59 9.10 -2.82 -2.16
CA PHE A 59 9.99 -2.12 -3.09
C PHE A 59 9.45 -2.08 -4.52
N LEU A 60 8.76 -3.14 -4.97
CA LEU A 60 8.16 -3.17 -6.31
C LEU A 60 7.13 -2.04 -6.50
N LYS A 61 6.29 -1.76 -5.49
CA LYS A 61 5.32 -0.65 -5.53
C LYS A 61 6.02 0.67 -5.81
N PHE A 62 7.02 1.00 -4.98
CA PHE A 62 7.83 2.21 -5.15
C PHE A 62 8.53 2.26 -6.51
N ALA A 63 9.18 1.15 -6.90
CA ALA A 63 9.92 1.05 -8.15
C ALA A 63 9.02 1.25 -9.37
N TYR A 64 7.80 0.71 -9.33
CA TYR A 64 6.84 0.89 -10.40
C TYR A 64 6.30 2.33 -10.45
N VAL A 65 6.05 2.97 -9.32
CA VAL A 65 5.68 4.40 -9.28
C VAL A 65 6.77 5.28 -9.91
N VAL A 66 8.05 5.00 -9.62
CA VAL A 66 9.17 5.71 -10.27
C VAL A 66 9.15 5.52 -11.79
N TYR A 67 9.02 4.28 -12.23
CA TYR A 67 8.96 3.95 -13.66
C TYR A 67 7.77 4.59 -14.37
N LEU A 68 6.60 4.48 -13.76
CA LEU A 68 5.36 4.99 -14.31
C LEU A 68 5.38 6.52 -14.38
N ALA A 69 5.94 7.22 -13.38
CA ALA A 69 6.10 8.67 -13.42
C ALA A 69 6.98 9.10 -14.61
N ALA A 70 8.11 8.42 -14.83
CA ALA A 70 9.01 8.72 -15.96
C ALA A 70 8.34 8.41 -17.31
N TRP A 71 7.61 7.30 -17.39
CA TRP A 71 6.90 6.94 -18.61
C TRP A 71 5.75 7.91 -18.92
N LEU A 72 4.92 8.27 -17.94
CA LEU A 72 3.82 9.23 -18.11
C LEU A 72 4.33 10.62 -18.49
N GLU A 73 5.44 11.07 -17.89
CA GLU A 73 6.11 12.32 -18.29
C GLU A 73 6.46 12.29 -19.78
N SER A 74 7.05 11.19 -20.27
CA SER A 74 7.44 11.04 -21.67
C SER A 74 6.25 11.02 -22.65
N LYS A 75 5.04 10.71 -22.18
CA LYS A 75 3.83 10.67 -23.02
C LYS A 75 3.09 12.00 -23.09
N SER A 76 3.22 12.85 -22.07
CA SER A 76 2.64 14.20 -22.03
C SER A 76 1.21 14.25 -22.60
N LYS A 77 1.01 14.76 -23.83
CA LYS A 77 -0.31 14.91 -24.49
C LYS A 77 -0.97 13.60 -24.94
N ALA A 78 -0.22 12.51 -25.06
CA ALA A 78 -0.72 11.23 -25.58
C ALA A 78 -1.44 10.37 -24.54
N VAL A 79 -1.39 10.73 -23.24
CA VAL A 79 -1.99 9.94 -22.14
C VAL A 79 -3.49 9.74 -22.33
N GLY A 80 -4.20 10.76 -22.82
CA GLY A 80 -5.63 10.66 -23.11
C GLY A 80 -5.98 9.74 -24.29
N SER A 81 -5.01 9.35 -25.12
CA SER A 81 -5.24 8.44 -26.24
C SER A 81 -5.43 7.00 -25.76
N PHE A 82 -6.40 6.28 -26.34
CA PHE A 82 -6.55 4.84 -26.07
C PHE A 82 -5.30 4.05 -26.48
N LYS A 83 -4.82 4.22 -27.73
CA LYS A 83 -3.73 3.42 -28.30
C LYS A 83 -2.35 3.78 -27.74
N PHE A 84 -2.11 5.06 -27.45
CA PHE A 84 -0.78 5.55 -27.06
C PHE A 84 -0.66 5.88 -25.56
N GLY A 85 -1.78 5.96 -24.83
CA GLY A 85 -1.85 6.20 -23.40
C GLY A 85 -2.41 5.00 -22.65
N LEU A 86 -3.72 4.76 -22.75
CA LEU A 86 -4.41 3.75 -21.93
C LEU A 86 -3.92 2.33 -22.17
N LEU A 87 -3.77 1.89 -23.43
CA LEU A 87 -3.40 0.51 -23.76
C LEU A 87 -1.97 0.18 -23.28
N PRO A 88 -0.94 1.00 -23.56
CA PRO A 88 0.39 0.78 -22.97
C PRO A 88 0.39 0.81 -21.45
N PHE A 89 -0.38 1.73 -20.84
CA PHE A 89 -0.55 1.78 -19.38
C PHE A 89 -1.10 0.46 -18.85
N LEU A 90 -2.17 -0.07 -19.46
CA LEU A 90 -2.77 -1.35 -19.11
C LEU A 90 -1.79 -2.50 -19.23
N ILE A 91 -1.04 -2.60 -20.33
CA ILE A 91 -0.09 -3.68 -20.57
C ILE A 91 1.01 -3.69 -19.49
N MET A 92 1.63 -2.54 -19.23
CA MET A 92 2.68 -2.45 -18.22
C MET A 92 2.12 -2.69 -16.81
N SER A 93 0.93 -2.15 -16.50
CA SER A 93 0.29 -2.32 -15.19
C SER A 93 -0.09 -3.78 -14.96
N ALA A 94 -0.67 -4.44 -15.97
CA ALA A 94 -1.02 -5.85 -15.92
C ALA A 94 0.22 -6.74 -15.75
N PHE A 95 1.32 -6.41 -16.43
CA PHE A 95 2.58 -7.11 -16.28
C PHE A 95 3.09 -7.03 -14.83
N ILE A 96 3.14 -5.84 -14.23
CA ILE A 96 3.57 -5.70 -12.83
C ILE A 96 2.58 -6.34 -11.86
N ALA A 97 1.28 -6.16 -12.08
CA ALA A 97 0.22 -6.76 -11.27
C ALA A 97 0.31 -8.29 -11.26
N SER A 98 0.70 -8.93 -12.37
CA SER A 98 0.82 -10.39 -12.45
C SER A 98 1.75 -10.97 -11.38
N PHE A 99 2.84 -10.27 -11.03
CA PHE A 99 3.76 -10.70 -9.97
C PHE A 99 3.12 -10.72 -8.59
N LEU A 100 2.24 -9.74 -8.29
CA LEU A 100 1.50 -9.69 -7.02
C LEU A 100 0.39 -10.75 -6.98
N ILE A 101 -0.24 -11.00 -8.13
CA ILE A 101 -1.26 -12.05 -8.28
C ILE A 101 -0.66 -13.43 -8.03
N LEU A 102 0.55 -13.69 -8.56
CA LEU A 102 1.30 -14.94 -8.38
C LEU A 102 1.80 -15.15 -6.93
N GLN A 103 1.88 -14.08 -6.12
CA GLN A 103 2.22 -14.13 -4.69
C GLN A 103 0.98 -14.12 -3.76
N PRO A 104 -0.17 -14.54 -4.30
CA PRO A 104 -1.51 -14.20 -3.84
C PRO A 104 -1.79 -12.89 -3.05
N ASP A 105 -1.09 -11.77 -3.29
CA ASP A 105 -1.18 -10.57 -2.45
C ASP A 105 -2.18 -9.52 -2.99
N ILE A 106 -3.47 -9.68 -2.68
CA ILE A 106 -4.52 -8.74 -3.11
C ILE A 106 -4.39 -7.39 -2.43
N GLY A 107 -3.96 -7.36 -1.17
CA GLY A 107 -3.87 -6.11 -0.43
C GLY A 107 -2.90 -5.14 -1.10
N THR A 108 -1.67 -5.61 -1.32
CA THR A 108 -0.64 -4.86 -2.03
C THR A 108 -1.07 -4.54 -3.47
N LEU A 109 -1.73 -5.48 -4.16
CA LEU A 109 -2.27 -5.24 -5.51
C LEU A 109 -3.28 -4.08 -5.51
N GLY A 110 -4.21 -4.05 -4.56
CA GLY A 110 -5.21 -2.98 -4.44
C GLY A 110 -4.57 -1.61 -4.19
N VAL A 111 -3.59 -1.53 -3.29
CA VAL A 111 -2.81 -0.30 -3.05
C VAL A 111 -2.12 0.17 -4.33
N LEU A 112 -1.46 -0.75 -5.04
CA LEU A 112 -0.75 -0.43 -6.27
C LEU A 112 -1.71 0.07 -7.35
N LEU A 113 -2.79 -0.66 -7.63
CA LEU A 113 -3.78 -0.33 -8.66
C LEU A 113 -4.43 1.03 -8.38
N ALA A 114 -4.86 1.29 -7.15
CA ALA A 114 -5.44 2.59 -6.77
C ALA A 114 -4.45 3.74 -6.99
N SER A 115 -3.19 3.53 -6.62
CA SER A 115 -2.12 4.55 -6.75
C SER A 115 -1.80 4.87 -8.21
N ILE A 116 -1.62 3.85 -9.05
CA ILE A 116 -1.27 4.05 -10.46
C ILE A 116 -2.44 4.61 -11.27
N MET A 117 -3.68 4.29 -10.89
CA MET A 117 -4.88 4.90 -11.48
C MET A 117 -4.96 6.40 -11.15
N ALA A 118 -4.65 6.77 -9.91
CA ALA A 118 -4.57 8.18 -9.51
C ALA A 118 -3.46 8.91 -10.29
N MET A 119 -2.28 8.29 -10.47
CA MET A 119 -1.21 8.85 -11.32
C MET A 119 -1.64 9.01 -12.78
N PHE A 120 -2.30 8.00 -13.36
CA PHE A 120 -2.79 8.04 -14.74
C PHE A 120 -3.77 9.21 -14.92
N PHE A 121 -4.72 9.37 -14.00
CA PHE A 121 -5.66 10.49 -14.01
C PHE A 121 -4.93 11.85 -13.90
N LEU A 122 -4.01 12.00 -12.94
CA LEU A 122 -3.22 13.23 -12.78
C LEU A 122 -2.36 13.56 -13.99
N SER A 123 -1.95 12.55 -14.76
CA SER A 123 -1.16 12.76 -15.98
C SER A 123 -1.98 13.19 -17.21
N GLY A 124 -3.30 13.36 -17.07
CA GLY A 124 -4.20 13.79 -18.15
C GLY A 124 -5.10 12.70 -18.70
N GLY A 125 -5.21 11.55 -18.02
CA GLY A 125 -6.19 10.51 -18.34
C GLY A 125 -7.63 11.02 -18.18
N SER A 126 -8.52 10.65 -19.09
CA SER A 126 -9.92 11.08 -19.04
C SER A 126 -10.72 10.30 -17.98
N PHE A 127 -11.79 10.91 -17.46
CA PHE A 127 -12.69 10.26 -16.50
C PHE A 127 -13.31 8.96 -17.04
N LYS A 128 -13.60 8.89 -18.35
CA LYS A 128 -14.10 7.68 -19.02
C LYS A 128 -13.07 6.54 -18.96
N GLN A 129 -11.80 6.83 -19.18
CA GLN A 129 -10.72 5.85 -19.07
C GLN A 129 -10.53 5.41 -17.62
N LEU A 130 -10.63 6.33 -16.66
CA LEU A 130 -10.57 6.00 -15.25
C LEU A 130 -11.71 5.06 -14.84
N ALA A 131 -12.94 5.35 -15.27
CA ALA A 131 -14.09 4.48 -15.01
C ALA A 131 -13.92 3.08 -15.62
N LEU A 132 -13.39 3.00 -16.84
CA LEU A 132 -13.05 1.73 -17.49
C LEU A 132 -11.97 0.96 -16.72
N LEU A 133 -10.90 1.63 -16.28
CA LEU A 133 -9.84 1.03 -15.48
C LEU A 133 -10.38 0.51 -14.13
N SER A 134 -11.22 1.30 -13.46
CA SER A 134 -11.88 0.87 -12.21
C SER A 134 -12.72 -0.37 -12.43
N PHE A 135 -13.53 -0.39 -13.51
CA PHE A 135 -14.35 -1.54 -13.84
C PHE A 135 -13.51 -2.79 -14.11
N ILE A 136 -12.48 -2.69 -14.96
CA ILE A 136 -11.56 -3.79 -15.25
C ILE A 136 -10.87 -4.29 -13.96
N GLY A 137 -10.39 -3.37 -13.11
CA GLY A 137 -9.76 -3.71 -11.85
C GLY A 137 -10.69 -4.47 -10.90
N LEU A 138 -11.93 -4.00 -10.74
CA LEU A 138 -12.96 -4.67 -9.93
C LEU A 138 -13.30 -6.06 -10.47
N VAL A 139 -13.46 -6.20 -11.78
CA VAL A 139 -13.71 -7.51 -12.42
C VAL A 139 -12.55 -8.47 -12.16
N ILE A 140 -11.30 -8.04 -12.36
CA ILE A 140 -10.12 -8.87 -12.10
C ILE A 140 -10.06 -9.27 -10.63
N ILE A 141 -10.22 -8.33 -9.69
CA ILE A 141 -10.22 -8.64 -8.25
C ILE A 141 -11.35 -9.62 -7.92
N GLY A 142 -12.55 -9.43 -8.47
CA GLY A 142 -13.68 -10.35 -8.27
C GLY A 142 -13.39 -11.77 -8.76
N ILE A 143 -12.81 -11.91 -9.96
CA ILE A 143 -12.39 -13.22 -10.51
C ILE A 143 -11.31 -13.84 -9.61
N LEU A 144 -10.31 -13.07 -9.19
CA LEU A 144 -9.23 -13.55 -8.33
C LEU A 144 -9.72 -14.00 -6.95
N VAL A 145 -10.76 -13.36 -6.42
CA VAL A 145 -11.42 -13.77 -5.17
C VAL A 145 -12.21 -15.06 -5.37
N PHE A 146 -12.87 -15.22 -6.53
CA PHE A 146 -13.65 -16.41 -6.86
C PHE A 146 -12.80 -17.66 -7.10
N LEU A 147 -11.64 -17.52 -7.73
CA LEU A 147 -10.78 -18.66 -8.11
C LEU A 147 -10.05 -19.32 -6.93
N GLU A 148 -9.87 -18.60 -5.81
CA GLU A 148 -9.03 -19.04 -4.70
C GLU A 148 -9.86 -19.18 -3.42
N PRO A 149 -10.03 -20.40 -2.87
CA PRO A 149 -10.88 -20.66 -1.72
C PRO A 149 -10.55 -19.77 -0.50
N TYR A 150 -9.27 -19.51 -0.26
CA TYR A 150 -8.82 -18.64 0.83
C TYR A 150 -9.31 -17.19 0.71
N ARG A 151 -9.35 -16.66 -0.51
CA ARG A 151 -9.81 -15.29 -0.76
C ARG A 151 -11.33 -15.20 -0.66
N MET A 152 -12.03 -16.21 -1.16
CA MET A 152 -13.47 -16.34 -0.98
C MET A 152 -13.83 -16.43 0.51
N GLN A 153 -13.07 -17.19 1.31
CA GLN A 153 -13.28 -17.28 2.76
C GLN A 153 -13.16 -15.92 3.44
N ARG A 154 -12.19 -15.08 3.05
CA ARG A 154 -12.09 -13.70 3.58
C ARG A 154 -13.32 -12.85 3.23
N LEU A 155 -13.88 -13.01 2.04
CA LEU A 155 -15.09 -12.29 1.62
C LEU A 155 -16.35 -12.82 2.32
N THR A 156 -16.51 -14.13 2.45
CA THR A 156 -17.67 -14.72 3.14
C THR A 156 -17.66 -14.38 4.62
N VAL A 157 -16.48 -14.42 5.26
CA VAL A 157 -16.32 -13.99 6.65
C VAL A 157 -16.53 -12.49 6.82
N PHE A 158 -16.13 -11.66 5.86
CA PHE A 158 -16.44 -10.24 5.89
C PHE A 158 -17.96 -9.98 5.86
N LEU A 159 -18.71 -10.70 5.01
CA LEU A 159 -20.17 -10.58 4.91
C LEU A 159 -20.90 -11.22 6.10
N ASN A 160 -20.33 -12.30 6.65
CA ASN A 160 -20.84 -13.00 7.81
C ASN A 160 -19.69 -13.46 8.74
N PRO A 161 -19.27 -12.61 9.70
CA PRO A 161 -18.17 -12.93 10.61
C PRO A 161 -18.40 -14.17 11.47
N SER A 162 -19.66 -14.58 11.67
CA SER A 162 -20.01 -15.77 12.46
C SER A 162 -19.66 -17.10 11.78
N HIS A 163 -19.36 -17.09 10.47
CA HIS A 163 -19.04 -18.29 9.70
C HIS A 163 -17.65 -18.89 10.04
N ASP A 164 -16.74 -18.09 10.60
CA ASP A 164 -15.43 -18.54 11.03
C ASP A 164 -15.04 -17.90 12.38
N PRO A 165 -15.66 -18.36 13.48
CA PRO A 165 -15.52 -17.73 14.80
C PRO A 165 -14.16 -17.97 15.47
N GLN A 166 -13.28 -18.80 14.87
CA GLN A 166 -11.95 -19.12 15.41
C GLN A 166 -10.80 -18.67 14.50
N GLY A 167 -11.05 -18.43 13.20
CA GLY A 167 -10.05 -17.98 12.24
C GLY A 167 -10.15 -16.50 11.88
N ILE A 168 -10.45 -16.20 10.62
CA ILE A 168 -10.47 -14.83 10.10
C ILE A 168 -11.56 -14.00 10.79
N GLY A 169 -12.71 -14.61 11.07
CA GLY A 169 -13.84 -13.93 11.72
C GLY A 169 -13.52 -13.58 13.16
N TYR A 170 -12.76 -14.44 13.85
CA TYR A 170 -12.21 -14.13 15.17
C TYR A 170 -11.34 -12.88 15.15
N GLN A 171 -10.39 -12.77 14.21
CA GLN A 171 -9.51 -11.59 14.10
C GLN A 171 -10.32 -10.30 13.91
N ILE A 172 -11.29 -10.28 12.98
CA ILE A 172 -12.15 -9.11 12.73
C ILE A 172 -12.97 -8.76 13.97
N ASN A 173 -13.59 -9.77 14.59
CA ASN A 173 -14.42 -9.55 15.77
C ASN A 173 -13.60 -8.99 16.93
N GLN A 174 -12.40 -9.52 17.19
CA GLN A 174 -11.52 -8.98 18.23
C GLN A 174 -11.01 -7.58 17.90
N ALA A 175 -10.73 -7.28 16.63
CA ALA A 175 -10.35 -5.94 16.20
C ALA A 175 -11.47 -4.92 16.47
N LEU A 176 -12.73 -5.28 16.16
CA LEU A 176 -13.91 -4.45 16.44
C LEU A 176 -14.15 -4.30 17.95
N ILE A 177 -14.02 -5.39 18.72
CA ILE A 177 -14.14 -5.32 20.19
C ILE A 177 -13.06 -4.42 20.76
N ALA A 178 -11.80 -4.54 20.32
CA ALA A 178 -10.70 -3.67 20.75
C ALA A 178 -11.06 -2.20 20.49
N ALA A 179 -11.37 -1.86 19.23
CA ALA A 179 -11.70 -0.51 18.83
C ALA A 179 -12.91 0.06 19.59
N GLY A 180 -13.98 -0.71 19.77
CA GLY A 180 -15.16 -0.28 20.53
C GLY A 180 -14.91 -0.14 22.02
N SER A 181 -14.04 -0.99 22.59
CA SER A 181 -13.80 -1.04 24.03
C SER A 181 -12.93 0.09 24.59
N GLY A 182 -12.28 0.86 23.71
CA GLY A 182 -11.57 2.08 24.08
C GLY A 182 -12.50 3.23 24.50
N GLY A 183 -13.77 3.20 24.10
CA GLY A 183 -14.70 4.30 24.39
C GLY A 183 -14.18 5.65 23.88
N PHE A 184 -14.54 6.75 24.54
CA PHE A 184 -14.14 8.09 24.08
C PHE A 184 -12.67 8.41 24.38
N TRP A 185 -12.17 8.02 25.56
CA TRP A 185 -10.86 8.43 26.09
C TRP A 185 -9.77 7.34 26.03
N GLY A 186 -10.14 6.10 25.73
CA GLY A 186 -9.23 4.97 25.75
C GLY A 186 -9.14 4.32 27.11
N ARG A 187 -8.52 3.14 27.14
CA ARG A 187 -8.21 2.42 28.38
C ARG A 187 -6.92 2.90 29.06
N GLY A 188 -6.12 3.72 28.36
CA GLY A 188 -4.79 4.16 28.77
C GLY A 188 -3.69 3.46 27.97
N PHE A 189 -2.60 4.19 27.71
CA PHE A 189 -1.47 3.70 26.93
C PHE A 189 -0.85 2.46 27.59
N GLY A 190 -0.61 1.42 26.80
CA GLY A 190 -0.08 0.16 27.30
C GLY A 190 -1.11 -0.76 27.95
N LEU A 191 -2.35 -0.31 28.17
CA LEU A 191 -3.39 -1.05 28.91
C LEU A 191 -4.42 -1.75 28.01
N SER A 192 -4.14 -1.91 26.72
CA SER A 192 -4.97 -2.76 25.85
C SER A 192 -5.01 -4.17 26.40
N ARG A 193 -6.22 -4.72 26.54
CA ARG A 193 -6.42 -6.13 26.93
C ARG A 193 -6.37 -7.03 25.72
N GLN A 194 -6.86 -6.54 24.58
CA GLN A 194 -6.96 -7.35 23.36
C GLN A 194 -5.58 -7.72 22.81
N LYS A 195 -4.59 -6.83 22.90
CA LYS A 195 -3.23 -7.08 22.39
C LYS A 195 -2.49 -8.24 23.05
N PHE A 196 -2.83 -8.62 24.28
CA PHE A 196 -2.05 -9.60 25.05
C PHE A 196 -2.49 -11.04 24.82
N SER A 197 -3.76 -11.30 24.51
CA SER A 197 -4.28 -12.67 24.51
C SER A 197 -5.32 -12.97 23.44
N TYR A 198 -5.82 -11.95 22.73
CA TYR A 198 -7.02 -12.11 21.93
C TYR A 198 -6.85 -11.67 20.48
N LEU A 199 -6.22 -10.53 20.23
CA LEU A 199 -6.10 -9.96 18.89
C LEU A 199 -4.89 -10.57 18.16
N PRO A 200 -5.08 -11.27 17.03
CA PRO A 200 -3.99 -11.70 16.16
C PRO A 200 -3.22 -10.52 15.57
N GLU A 201 -1.91 -10.69 15.34
CA GLU A 201 -1.02 -9.68 14.75
C GLU A 201 -1.16 -8.26 15.36
N PRO A 202 -1.19 -8.10 16.70
CA PRO A 202 -1.56 -6.85 17.36
C PRO A 202 -0.49 -5.75 17.20
N ILE A 203 0.76 -6.14 16.94
CA ILE A 203 1.85 -5.21 16.60
C ILE A 203 1.98 -4.97 15.09
N GLY A 204 1.37 -5.84 14.28
CA GLY A 204 1.46 -5.84 12.82
C GLY A 204 0.26 -5.16 12.18
N ASP A 205 -0.53 -5.91 11.43
CA ASP A 205 -1.67 -5.38 10.65
C ASP A 205 -2.81 -4.83 11.54
N SER A 206 -2.92 -5.28 12.78
CA SER A 206 -4.02 -4.98 13.70
C SER A 206 -3.69 -3.86 14.70
N ILE A 207 -2.55 -3.19 14.54
CA ILE A 207 -2.08 -2.14 15.45
C ILE A 207 -3.07 -0.97 15.60
N PHE A 208 -3.87 -0.67 14.58
CA PHE A 208 -4.88 0.38 14.67
C PHE A 208 -5.98 0.04 15.69
N ALA A 209 -6.39 -1.22 15.78
CA ALA A 209 -7.37 -1.67 16.78
C ALA A 209 -6.81 -1.54 18.20
N VAL A 210 -5.52 -1.85 18.39
CA VAL A 210 -4.83 -1.63 19.68
C VAL A 210 -4.77 -0.14 20.02
N ALA A 211 -4.38 0.71 19.07
CA ALA A 211 -4.33 2.16 19.28
C ALA A 211 -5.72 2.74 19.63
N ALA A 212 -6.78 2.24 18.98
CA ALA A 212 -8.15 2.63 19.28
C ALA A 212 -8.61 2.17 20.67
N GLU A 213 -8.19 0.99 21.13
CA GLU A 213 -8.48 0.54 22.50
C GLU A 213 -7.74 1.39 23.55
N GLU A 214 -6.45 1.66 23.34
CA GLU A 214 -5.61 2.35 24.32
C GLU A 214 -5.89 3.85 24.40
N LEU A 215 -6.11 4.50 23.26
CA LEU A 215 -6.26 5.96 23.16
C LEU A 215 -7.71 6.40 22.92
N GLY A 216 -8.62 5.46 22.69
CA GLY A 216 -10.04 5.72 22.45
C GLY A 216 -10.31 6.48 21.16
N PHE A 217 -11.56 6.94 21.03
CA PHE A 217 -12.02 7.72 19.89
C PHE A 217 -11.16 8.98 19.66
N VAL A 218 -10.82 9.72 20.72
CA VAL A 218 -10.02 10.96 20.60
C VAL A 218 -8.64 10.66 20.03
N GLY A 219 -7.97 9.63 20.53
CA GLY A 219 -6.65 9.23 20.03
C GLY A 219 -6.68 8.73 18.58
N SER A 220 -7.68 7.90 18.23
CA SER A 220 -7.89 7.48 16.84
C SER A 220 -8.14 8.68 15.91
N ALA A 221 -8.96 9.64 16.34
CA ALA A 221 -9.23 10.86 15.57
C ALA A 221 -7.97 11.72 15.39
N VAL A 222 -7.14 11.85 16.41
CA VAL A 222 -5.84 12.55 16.32
C VAL A 222 -4.90 11.83 15.35
N LEU A 223 -4.79 10.49 15.44
CA LEU A 223 -3.94 9.70 14.54
C LEU A 223 -4.37 9.85 13.07
N LEU A 224 -5.67 9.71 12.80
CA LEU A 224 -6.22 9.94 11.45
C LEU A 224 -6.05 11.41 11.01
N GLY A 225 -6.18 12.36 11.93
CA GLY A 225 -5.90 13.77 11.70
C GLY A 225 -4.45 14.04 11.30
N VAL A 226 -3.48 13.35 11.91
CA VAL A 226 -2.05 13.44 11.53
C VAL A 226 -1.84 12.88 10.12
N PHE A 227 -2.44 11.74 9.77
CA PHE A 227 -2.38 11.23 8.39
C PHE A 227 -3.06 12.15 7.38
N PHE A 228 -4.16 12.79 7.76
CA PHE A 228 -4.83 13.78 6.91
C PHE A 228 -3.96 15.03 6.71
N LEU A 229 -3.31 15.55 7.76
CA LEU A 229 -2.36 16.65 7.64
C LEU A 229 -1.15 16.28 6.78
N PHE A 230 -0.63 15.05 6.94
CA PHE A 230 0.42 14.50 6.08
C PHE A 230 -0.02 14.49 4.62
N PHE A 231 -1.25 14.05 4.33
CA PHE A 231 -1.82 14.07 2.98
C PHE A 231 -1.91 15.48 2.39
N LEU A 232 -2.47 16.43 3.14
CA LEU A 232 -2.59 17.82 2.70
C LEU A 232 -1.22 18.46 2.42
N ARG A 233 -0.24 18.20 3.29
CA ARG A 233 1.14 18.66 3.09
C ARG A 233 1.80 17.97 1.90
N GLY A 234 1.55 16.67 1.71
CA GLY A 234 1.96 15.92 0.55
C GLY A 234 1.47 16.55 -0.75
N ILE A 235 0.15 16.76 -0.89
CA ILE A 235 -0.44 17.41 -2.08
C ILE A 235 0.21 18.76 -2.33
N TRP A 236 0.39 19.56 -1.28
CA TRP A 236 0.99 20.88 -1.40
C TRP A 236 2.43 20.85 -1.93
N VAL A 237 3.23 19.88 -1.47
CA VAL A 237 4.59 19.66 -1.98
C VAL A 237 4.56 19.20 -3.43
N THR A 238 3.71 18.22 -3.76
CA THR A 238 3.71 17.61 -5.09
C THR A 238 3.17 18.55 -6.15
N TRP A 239 2.13 19.34 -5.87
CA TRP A 239 1.61 20.34 -6.81
C TRP A 239 2.61 21.44 -7.14
N ARG A 240 3.50 21.76 -6.20
CA ARG A 240 4.56 22.78 -6.34
C ARG A 240 5.90 22.19 -6.74
N ALA A 241 5.95 20.92 -7.15
CA ALA A 241 7.18 20.32 -7.62
C ALA A 241 7.71 21.05 -8.89
N PRO A 242 9.04 21.12 -9.08
CA PRO A 242 9.66 21.93 -10.14
C PRO A 242 9.29 21.50 -11.56
N ASP A 243 9.08 20.21 -11.77
CA ASP A 243 8.77 19.61 -13.07
C ASP A 243 7.67 18.55 -12.98
N PHE A 244 7.16 18.14 -14.13
CA PHE A 244 6.04 17.20 -14.23
C PHE A 244 6.37 15.80 -13.70
N PHE A 245 7.62 15.32 -13.86
CA PHE A 245 8.05 14.07 -13.24
C PHE A 245 8.00 14.15 -11.71
N GLY A 246 8.52 15.22 -11.11
CA GLY A 246 8.45 15.45 -9.67
C GLY A 246 7.01 15.51 -9.15
N LYS A 247 6.10 16.13 -9.91
CA LYS A 247 4.65 16.15 -9.59
C LYS A 247 4.08 14.72 -9.57
N LEU A 248 4.34 13.92 -10.61
CA LEU A 248 3.83 12.56 -10.72
C LEU A 248 4.47 11.60 -9.72
N LEU A 249 5.80 11.62 -9.58
CA LEU A 249 6.53 10.78 -8.64
C LEU A 249 6.08 11.05 -7.20
N GLY A 250 6.07 12.32 -6.79
CA GLY A 250 5.65 12.68 -5.44
C GLY A 250 4.18 12.35 -5.19
N SER A 251 3.29 12.57 -6.16
CA SER A 251 1.87 12.22 -6.01
C SER A 251 1.66 10.70 -5.96
N GLY A 252 2.39 9.94 -6.78
CA GLY A 252 2.34 8.48 -6.78
C GLY A 252 2.77 7.88 -5.44
N ILE A 253 3.88 8.37 -4.88
CA ILE A 253 4.35 7.96 -3.55
C ILE A 253 3.33 8.34 -2.47
N LEU A 254 2.81 9.57 -2.53
CA LEU A 254 1.78 10.01 -1.58
C LEU A 254 0.55 9.10 -1.62
N PHE A 255 0.09 8.74 -2.82
CA PHE A 255 -1.05 7.84 -2.97
C PHE A 255 -0.75 6.41 -2.52
N LEU A 256 0.45 5.88 -2.74
CA LEU A 256 0.85 4.57 -2.19
C LEU A 256 0.65 4.53 -0.68
N ILE A 257 1.23 5.50 0.03
CA ILE A 257 1.13 5.61 1.49
C ILE A 257 -0.32 5.79 1.92
N MET A 258 -1.06 6.70 1.29
CA MET A 258 -2.43 7.02 1.70
C MET A 258 -3.43 5.90 1.43
N PHE A 259 -3.36 5.25 0.27
CA PHE A 259 -4.23 4.09 -0.01
C PHE A 259 -3.88 2.92 0.91
N GLN A 260 -2.61 2.76 1.28
CA GLN A 260 -2.21 1.75 2.26
C GLN A 260 -2.82 2.03 3.65
N ILE A 261 -2.77 3.28 4.13
CA ILE A 261 -3.41 3.70 5.37
C ILE A 261 -4.92 3.45 5.31
N LEU A 262 -5.58 3.91 4.24
CA LEU A 262 -7.04 3.77 4.08
C LEU A 262 -7.47 2.31 4.06
N ILE A 263 -6.78 1.45 3.31
CA ILE A 263 -7.12 0.03 3.23
C ILE A 263 -6.91 -0.66 4.58
N ASN A 264 -5.81 -0.39 5.29
CA ASN A 264 -5.57 -0.96 6.61
C ASN A 264 -6.66 -0.56 7.61
N VAL A 265 -6.90 0.75 7.78
CA VAL A 265 -7.89 1.26 8.74
C VAL A 265 -9.30 0.76 8.40
N SER A 266 -9.67 0.75 7.11
CA SER A 266 -10.96 0.24 6.66
C SER A 266 -11.11 -1.26 6.93
N ALA A 267 -10.05 -2.05 6.77
CA ALA A 267 -10.07 -3.48 7.05
C ALA A 267 -10.25 -3.77 8.55
N ILE A 268 -9.55 -3.03 9.42
CA ILE A 268 -9.65 -3.16 10.88
C ILE A 268 -11.03 -2.72 11.42
N LEU A 269 -11.66 -1.74 10.77
CA LEU A 269 -13.02 -1.30 11.08
C LEU A 269 -14.11 -2.11 10.38
N ALA A 270 -13.77 -3.24 9.75
CA ALA A 270 -14.70 -4.08 9.00
C ALA A 270 -15.51 -3.33 7.91
N LEU A 271 -14.92 -2.31 7.30
CA LEU A 271 -15.44 -1.62 6.11
C LEU A 271 -14.95 -2.28 4.81
N LEU A 272 -13.82 -2.98 4.87
CA LEU A 272 -13.27 -3.82 3.80
C LEU A 272 -12.87 -5.20 4.37
N PRO A 273 -12.74 -6.23 3.52
CA PRO A 273 -12.18 -7.52 3.95
C PRO A 273 -10.75 -7.37 4.49
N LEU A 274 -10.34 -8.20 5.44
CA LEU A 274 -8.97 -8.21 5.95
C LEU A 274 -7.96 -8.46 4.83
N THR A 275 -6.99 -7.57 4.69
CA THR A 275 -5.97 -7.61 3.63
C THR A 275 -4.61 -8.09 4.13
N GLY A 276 -4.28 -7.88 5.41
CA GLY A 276 -2.98 -8.23 6.01
C GLY A 276 -1.87 -7.23 5.69
N ILE A 277 -2.25 -6.00 5.34
CA ILE A 277 -1.31 -4.92 5.00
C ILE A 277 -0.98 -4.14 6.28
N PRO A 278 0.29 -3.84 6.58
CA PRO A 278 0.66 -3.03 7.74
C PRO A 278 0.24 -1.56 7.56
N LEU A 279 -0.16 -0.93 8.67
CA LEU A 279 -0.40 0.51 8.76
C LEU A 279 0.94 1.26 8.64
N PRO A 280 1.13 2.11 7.60
CA PRO A 280 2.35 2.87 7.44
C PRO A 280 2.74 3.67 8.69
N PHE A 281 4.03 3.67 8.99
CA PHE A 281 4.66 4.38 10.12
C PHE A 281 4.32 3.90 11.54
N VAL A 282 3.29 3.09 11.71
CA VAL A 282 2.81 2.66 13.04
C VAL A 282 3.01 1.17 13.26
N SER A 283 2.68 0.32 12.28
CA SER A 283 2.84 -1.13 12.38
C SER A 283 4.31 -1.53 12.47
N TYR A 284 4.55 -2.60 13.22
CA TYR A 284 5.82 -3.31 13.21
C TYR A 284 5.99 -4.08 11.89
N GLY A 285 6.80 -3.53 11.00
CA GLY A 285 7.16 -4.16 9.72
C GLY A 285 8.45 -3.57 9.19
N GLY A 286 9.57 -4.24 9.40
CA GLY A 286 10.90 -3.69 9.11
C GLY A 286 11.08 -3.23 7.66
N SER A 287 10.66 -4.05 6.69
CA SER A 287 10.70 -3.74 5.26
C SER A 287 9.74 -2.59 4.90
N ALA A 288 8.48 -2.68 5.29
CA ALA A 288 7.45 -1.68 5.00
C ALA A 288 7.81 -0.32 5.58
N LEU A 289 8.25 -0.26 6.85
CA LEU A 289 8.71 0.98 7.47
C LEU A 289 9.93 1.56 6.75
N ALA A 290 10.91 0.72 6.39
CA ALA A 290 12.10 1.18 5.68
C ALA A 290 11.78 1.77 4.30
N VAL A 291 10.86 1.16 3.55
CA VAL A 291 10.40 1.66 2.24
C VAL A 291 9.57 2.93 2.41
N ASN A 292 8.60 2.97 3.32
CA ASN A 292 7.82 4.17 3.62
C ASN A 292 8.72 5.35 4.04
N MET A 293 9.78 5.09 4.82
CA MET A 293 10.80 6.09 5.16
C MET A 293 11.59 6.57 3.94
N ALA A 294 11.95 5.68 3.03
CA ALA A 294 12.63 6.05 1.78
C ALA A 294 11.73 6.92 0.89
N GLU A 295 10.47 6.52 0.74
CA GLU A 295 9.42 7.22 0.02
C GLU A 295 9.24 8.67 0.51
N VAL A 296 9.10 8.86 1.83
CA VAL A 296 9.05 10.20 2.44
C VAL A 296 10.34 10.98 2.16
N GLY A 297 11.50 10.32 2.20
CA GLY A 297 12.77 10.94 1.83
C GLY A 297 12.77 11.49 0.39
N VAL A 298 12.18 10.77 -0.56
CA VAL A 298 12.02 11.25 -1.95
C VAL A 298 11.09 12.46 -2.02
N ILE A 299 9.95 12.44 -1.33
CA ILE A 299 9.04 13.60 -1.26
C ILE A 299 9.76 14.84 -0.68
N LEU A 300 10.53 14.66 0.38
CA LEU A 300 11.31 15.75 0.98
C LEU A 300 12.40 16.27 0.03
N ASN A 301 13.03 15.40 -0.77
CA ASN A 301 13.99 15.83 -1.78
C ASN A 301 13.33 16.68 -2.88
N ILE A 302 12.13 16.30 -3.33
CA ILE A 302 11.32 17.10 -4.28
C ILE A 302 10.99 18.46 -3.66
N SER A 303 10.56 18.49 -2.40
CA SER A 303 10.26 19.74 -1.68
C SER A 303 11.49 20.65 -1.55
N LYS A 304 12.68 20.08 -1.32
CA LYS A 304 13.93 20.83 -1.20
C LYS A 304 14.31 21.50 -2.52
N THR A 305 14.17 20.79 -3.63
CA THR A 305 14.60 21.25 -4.97
C THR A 305 13.63 22.29 -5.57
N ARG A 306 12.57 22.64 -4.85
CA ARG A 306 11.65 23.74 -5.18
C ARG A 306 12.28 25.12 -5.00
N ILE A 307 13.22 25.24 -4.06
CA ILE A 307 13.92 26.48 -3.68
C ILE A 307 15.12 26.65 -4.59
#